data_AF-A0A3D1XC68-F1
#
_entry.id   AF-A0A3D1XC68-F1
#
_cell.length_a   1.000
_cell.length_b   1.000
_cell.length_c   1.000
_cell.angle_alpha   90.00
_cell.angle_beta   90.00
_cell.angle_gamma   90.00
#
_symmetry.space_group_name_H-M   'P 1'
#
loop_
_entity.id
_entity.type
_entity.pdbx_description
1 polymer ?
#
loop_
_entity_poly.entity_id
_entity_poly.type
_entity_poly.pdbx_seq_one_letter_code
_entity_poly.pdbx_strand_id
1 'polypeptide(L)'
;MNTVTLGGTATINDLVSVARFGAKVAFSKEYEERVNHCRAHVDRFSHEGKAIYGLTTGLGDNWKKFIPEKDRETIQRNNIYAHTCAVGEPIAEECTRAMMFVMLCHFGSGHTGIRFETLALIRDMLNAGISPIVPGHGSVGYLTLEGHIGMVMIGEGRATYQGETLDGAEALKRAGLKPVVLSSKEGLILLSGTTSVTAFASLAIYDAQTLSLTADIAGSFTLEVLKGTLMAMDERLMAVRPHPDQINTAANIRAILKDSPMLERYRGHRVQDA
;
A
#
# COMPACT_ATOMS: atom_id res chain seq x y z
N MET A 1 9.20 3.30 19.05
CA MET A 1 8.83 3.46 17.64
C MET A 1 9.03 2.11 16.98
N ASN A 2 7.98 1.52 16.40
CA ASN A 2 8.12 0.21 15.74
C ASN A 2 8.83 0.36 14.39
N THR A 3 9.59 -0.66 14.00
CA THR A 3 10.30 -0.73 12.71
C THR A 3 9.81 -1.96 11.95
N VAL A 4 9.41 -1.77 10.70
CA VAL A 4 9.11 -2.82 9.73
C VAL A 4 10.36 -3.04 8.87
N THR A 5 10.94 -4.22 8.91
CA THR A 5 12.10 -4.57 8.09
C THR A 5 11.66 -5.36 6.85
N LEU A 6 11.83 -4.79 5.67
CA LEU A 6 11.56 -5.47 4.39
C LEU A 6 12.73 -6.38 4.01
N GLY A 7 12.41 -7.59 3.57
CA GLY A 7 13.38 -8.66 3.30
C GLY A 7 12.72 -10.01 3.07
N GLY A 8 11.67 -10.27 3.85
CA GLY A 8 10.72 -11.37 3.66
C GLY A 8 9.34 -10.89 3.20
N THR A 9 8.31 -11.69 3.51
CA THR A 9 6.92 -11.39 3.17
C THR A 9 6.37 -10.27 4.04
N ALA A 10 5.97 -9.16 3.43
CA ALA A 10 5.26 -8.07 4.12
C ALA A 10 3.77 -8.43 4.32
N THR A 11 3.18 -7.91 5.39
CA THR A 11 1.78 -8.14 5.75
C THR A 11 0.95 -6.85 5.66
N ILE A 12 -0.38 -6.98 5.69
CA ILE A 12 -1.30 -5.82 5.78
C ILE A 12 -1.03 -5.03 7.08
N ASN A 13 -0.72 -5.71 8.18
CA ASN A 13 -0.39 -5.05 9.45
C ASN A 13 0.89 -4.22 9.37
N ASP A 14 1.89 -4.67 8.61
CA ASP A 14 3.12 -3.90 8.36
C ASP A 14 2.80 -2.61 7.59
N LEU A 15 2.02 -2.74 6.51
CA LEU A 15 1.56 -1.61 5.72
C LEU A 15 0.80 -0.60 6.58
N VAL A 16 -0.15 -1.06 7.39
CA VAL A 16 -0.95 -0.21 8.28
C VAL A 16 -0.08 0.45 9.35
N SER A 17 0.87 -0.29 9.92
CA SER A 17 1.83 0.23 10.90
C SER A 17 2.63 1.41 10.35
N VAL A 18 3.05 1.33 9.08
CA VAL A 18 3.77 2.41 8.40
C VAL A 18 2.81 3.53 8.00
N ALA A 19 1.71 3.21 7.33
CA ALA A 19 0.78 4.17 6.74
C ALA A 19 0.08 5.04 7.79
N ARG A 20 -0.43 4.43 8.87
CA ARG A 20 -1.24 5.10 9.90
C ARG A 20 -0.50 5.42 11.19
N PHE A 21 0.42 4.54 11.60
CA PHE A 21 1.02 4.59 12.94
C PHE A 21 2.49 5.03 12.94
N GLY A 22 3.03 5.44 11.79
CA GLY A 22 4.36 6.04 11.69
C GLY A 22 5.52 5.09 11.99
N ALA A 23 5.31 3.77 11.86
CA ALA A 23 6.40 2.80 11.93
C ALA A 23 7.47 3.13 10.88
N LYS A 24 8.74 2.99 11.27
CA LYS A 24 9.86 3.20 10.34
C LYS A 24 10.04 1.98 9.45
N VAL A 25 10.55 2.19 8.25
CA VAL A 25 10.90 1.11 7.32
C VAL A 25 12.41 0.95 7.29
N ALA A 26 12.88 -0.29 7.38
CA ALA A 26 14.26 -0.69 7.18
C ALA A 26 14.35 -1.76 6.09
N PHE A 27 15.55 -1.97 5.55
CA PHE A 27 15.83 -3.05 4.62
C PHE A 27 16.73 -4.09 5.29
N SER A 28 16.44 -5.37 5.08
CA SER A 28 17.36 -6.45 5.42
C SER A 28 18.48 -6.53 4.40
N LYS A 29 19.55 -7.27 4.74
CA LYS A 29 20.66 -7.51 3.81
C LYS A 29 20.20 -8.27 2.57
N GLU A 30 19.30 -9.23 2.75
CA GLU A 30 18.73 -10.05 1.67
C GLU A 30 17.89 -9.22 0.70
N TYR A 31 17.22 -8.17 1.18
CA TYR A 31 16.50 -7.23 0.32
C TYR A 31 17.47 -6.48 -0.59
N GLU A 32 18.54 -5.92 -0.01
CA GLU A 32 19.57 -5.17 -0.74
C GLU A 32 20.28 -6.05 -1.76
N GLU A 33 20.75 -7.24 -1.35
CA GLU A 33 21.43 -8.20 -2.22
C GLU A 33 20.55 -8.59 -3.43
N ARG A 34 19.26 -8.88 -3.20
CA ARG A 34 18.32 -9.25 -4.27
C ARG A 34 18.04 -8.09 -5.24
N VAL A 35 17.87 -6.87 -4.74
CA VAL A 35 17.66 -5.68 -5.59
C VAL A 35 18.88 -5.44 -6.47
N ASN A 36 20.07 -5.43 -5.89
CA ASN A 36 21.33 -5.21 -6.61
C ASN A 36 21.61 -6.30 -7.64
N HIS A 37 21.31 -7.56 -7.31
CA HIS A 37 21.40 -8.68 -8.24
C HIS A 37 20.50 -8.48 -9.48
N CYS A 38 19.24 -8.11 -9.27
CA CYS A 38 18.31 -7.82 -10.37
C CYS A 38 18.76 -6.62 -11.21
N ARG A 39 19.29 -5.56 -10.56
CA ARG A 39 19.75 -4.36 -11.24
C ARG A 39 20.93 -4.64 -12.18
N ALA A 40 21.87 -5.48 -11.76
CA ALA A 40 23.01 -5.89 -12.59
C ALA A 40 22.58 -6.50 -13.94
N HIS A 41 21.44 -7.20 -13.99
CA HIS A 41 20.88 -7.69 -15.25
C HIS A 41 20.40 -6.57 -16.16
N VAL A 42 19.70 -5.56 -15.62
CA VAL A 42 19.21 -4.43 -16.42
C VAL A 42 20.36 -3.60 -16.96
N ASP A 43 21.41 -3.37 -16.17
CA ASP A 43 22.62 -2.67 -16.62
C ASP A 43 23.29 -3.43 -17.77
N ARG A 44 23.48 -4.74 -17.64
CA ARG A 44 24.01 -5.57 -18.73
C ARG A 44 23.14 -5.47 -19.98
N PHE A 45 21.82 -5.66 -19.85
CA PHE A 45 20.90 -5.65 -20.99
C PHE A 45 20.78 -4.28 -21.67
N SER A 46 21.01 -3.19 -20.94
CA SER A 46 21.05 -1.83 -21.47
C SER A 46 22.10 -1.67 -22.60
N HIS A 47 23.21 -2.41 -22.53
CA HIS A 47 24.32 -2.32 -23.49
C HIS A 47 24.27 -3.38 -24.60
N GLU A 48 23.40 -4.39 -24.51
CA GLU A 48 23.34 -5.50 -25.48
C GLU A 48 22.62 -5.16 -26.81
N GLY A 49 22.14 -3.92 -27.00
CA GLY A 49 21.47 -3.48 -28.22
C GLY A 49 20.13 -4.17 -28.53
N LYS A 50 19.63 -5.02 -27.61
CA LYS A 50 18.35 -5.73 -27.74
C LYS A 50 17.18 -4.79 -27.52
N ALA A 51 16.08 -5.01 -28.25
CA ALA A 51 14.81 -4.33 -28.01
C ALA A 51 14.15 -4.85 -26.73
N ILE A 52 14.04 -4.01 -25.71
CA ILE A 52 13.48 -4.33 -24.40
C ILE A 52 12.58 -3.17 -23.97
N TYR A 53 11.30 -3.48 -23.76
CA TYR A 53 10.26 -2.50 -23.44
C TYR A 53 10.59 -1.64 -22.22
N GLY A 54 10.55 -0.31 -22.38
CA GLY A 54 10.84 0.66 -21.33
C GLY A 54 12.31 0.77 -20.93
N LEU A 55 13.18 -0.08 -21.47
CA LEU A 55 14.63 -0.04 -21.28
C LEU A 55 15.34 0.54 -22.51
N THR A 56 15.13 -0.07 -23.67
CA THR A 56 15.70 0.37 -24.97
C THR A 56 14.63 0.76 -25.98
N THR A 57 13.35 0.60 -25.66
CA THR A 57 12.23 1.07 -26.48
C THR A 57 11.23 1.90 -25.67
N GLY A 58 10.42 2.69 -26.36
CA GLY A 58 9.37 3.54 -25.77
C GLY A 58 8.24 2.76 -25.09
N LEU A 59 7.34 3.50 -24.44
CA LEU A 59 6.17 2.96 -23.74
C LEU A 59 4.88 3.10 -24.56
N GLY A 60 3.90 2.24 -24.31
CA GLY A 60 2.59 2.24 -24.99
C GLY A 60 2.74 2.10 -26.49
N ASP A 61 2.02 2.93 -27.25
CA ASP A 61 2.12 2.97 -28.73
C ASP A 61 3.53 3.30 -29.26
N ASN A 62 4.43 3.80 -28.40
CA ASN A 62 5.83 4.04 -28.76
C ASN A 62 6.73 2.81 -28.62
N TRP A 63 6.20 1.61 -28.33
CA TRP A 63 6.99 0.39 -28.14
C TRP A 63 7.92 0.02 -29.31
N LYS A 64 7.60 0.49 -30.53
CA LYS A 64 8.42 0.29 -31.74
C LYS A 64 9.59 1.26 -31.87
N LYS A 65 9.62 2.34 -31.08
CA LYS A 65 10.66 3.37 -31.16
C LYS A 65 11.84 2.99 -30.28
N PHE A 66 13.01 2.85 -30.88
CA PHE A 66 14.26 2.65 -30.15
C PHE A 66 14.69 3.93 -29.43
N ILE A 67 15.26 3.77 -28.23
CA ILE A 67 15.75 4.85 -27.39
C ILE A 67 17.29 4.79 -27.37
N PRO A 68 17.97 5.78 -27.99
CA PRO A 68 19.42 5.94 -27.88
C PRO A 68 19.85 6.10 -26.42
N GLU A 69 21.02 5.57 -26.07
CA GLU A 69 21.52 5.59 -24.68
C GLU A 69 21.55 6.99 -24.05
N LYS A 70 22.00 7.99 -24.81
CA LYS A 70 22.03 9.41 -24.42
C LYS A 70 20.66 9.99 -24.04
N ASP A 71 19.57 9.40 -24.52
CA ASP A 71 18.21 9.90 -24.32
C ASP A 71 17.46 9.12 -23.23
N ARG A 72 18.05 8.04 -22.69
CA ARG A 72 17.37 7.12 -21.76
C ARG A 72 16.96 7.81 -20.46
N GLU A 73 17.87 8.54 -19.81
CA GLU A 73 17.56 9.26 -18.56
C GLU A 73 16.45 10.29 -18.78
N THR A 74 16.56 11.10 -19.83
CA THR A 74 15.55 12.10 -20.21
C THR A 74 14.18 11.45 -20.41
N ILE A 75 14.12 10.30 -21.09
CA ILE A 75 12.84 9.59 -21.29
C ILE A 75 12.26 9.08 -19.97
N GLN A 76 13.07 8.59 -19.02
CA GLN A 76 12.53 8.14 -17.74
C GLN A 76 11.91 9.29 -16.96
N ARG A 77 12.53 10.48 -16.98
CA ARG A 77 11.93 11.70 -16.42
C ARG A 77 10.64 12.09 -17.17
N ASN A 78 10.65 12.06 -18.51
CA ASN A 78 9.48 12.37 -19.33
C ASN A 78 8.31 11.40 -19.10
N ASN A 79 8.60 10.12 -18.79
CA ASN A 79 7.57 9.16 -18.43
C ASN A 79 6.82 9.61 -17.17
N ILE A 80 7.52 10.11 -16.15
CA ILE A 80 6.87 10.65 -14.94
C ILE A 80 5.91 11.80 -15.32
N TYR A 81 6.40 12.78 -16.09
CA TYR A 81 5.55 13.90 -16.53
C TYR A 81 4.31 13.46 -17.31
N ALA A 82 4.51 12.60 -18.31
CA ALA A 82 3.45 12.20 -19.23
C ALA A 82 2.30 11.44 -18.53
N HIS A 83 2.56 10.83 -17.38
CA HIS A 83 1.58 10.04 -16.64
C HIS A 83 1.13 10.71 -15.34
N THR A 84 1.69 11.86 -14.96
CA THR A 84 1.22 12.64 -13.80
C THR A 84 0.02 13.48 -14.22
N CYS A 85 -1.11 12.82 -14.42
CA CYS A 85 -2.35 13.44 -14.92
C CYS A 85 -3.54 13.31 -13.96
N ALA A 86 -3.30 12.88 -12.70
CA ALA A 86 -4.35 12.78 -11.71
C ALA A 86 -4.92 14.17 -11.35
N VAL A 87 -6.21 14.24 -11.06
CA VAL A 87 -6.94 15.47 -10.72
C VAL A 87 -7.87 15.27 -9.52
N GLY A 88 -8.48 16.36 -9.04
CA GLY A 88 -9.44 16.35 -7.94
C GLY A 88 -8.78 16.48 -6.57
N GLU A 89 -9.59 16.24 -5.53
CA GLU A 89 -9.12 16.29 -4.15
C GLU A 89 -8.00 15.27 -3.90
N PRO A 90 -6.96 15.62 -3.13
CA PRO A 90 -5.93 14.67 -2.75
C PRO A 90 -6.49 13.47 -2.00
N ILE A 91 -5.93 12.29 -2.26
CA ILE A 91 -6.16 11.12 -1.41
C ILE A 91 -5.63 11.39 0.00
N ALA A 92 -6.18 10.69 0.99
CA ALA A 92 -5.71 10.78 2.36
C ALA A 92 -4.21 10.45 2.47
N GLU A 93 -3.50 11.09 3.39
CA GLU A 93 -2.07 10.89 3.59
C GLU A 93 -1.71 9.41 3.82
N GLU A 94 -2.53 8.69 4.58
CA GLU A 94 -2.36 7.25 4.81
C GLU A 94 -2.37 6.43 3.50
N CYS A 95 -3.17 6.84 2.51
CA CYS A 95 -3.27 6.20 1.21
C CYS A 95 -1.99 6.41 0.40
N THR A 96 -1.45 7.63 0.39
CA THR A 96 -0.14 7.92 -0.23
C THR A 96 0.98 7.14 0.45
N ARG A 97 1.02 7.12 1.78
CA ARG A 97 2.03 6.37 2.55
C ARG A 97 1.93 4.87 2.32
N ALA A 98 0.71 4.33 2.24
CA ALA A 98 0.48 2.94 1.87
C ALA A 98 0.97 2.62 0.44
N MET A 99 0.72 3.51 -0.53
CA MET A 99 1.28 3.38 -1.88
C MET A 99 2.80 3.31 -1.86
N MET A 100 3.46 4.23 -1.15
CA MET A 100 4.93 4.23 -1.02
C MET A 100 5.45 2.93 -0.37
N PHE A 101 4.74 2.38 0.62
CA PHE A 101 5.11 1.09 1.22
C PHE A 101 4.96 -0.08 0.22
N VAL A 102 3.85 -0.10 -0.55
CA VAL A 102 3.65 -1.09 -1.62
C VAL A 102 4.69 -0.95 -2.72
N MET A 103 5.10 0.26 -3.08
CA MET A 103 6.23 0.51 -4.00
C MET A 103 7.51 -0.17 -3.49
N LEU A 104 7.85 -0.03 -2.21
CA LEU A 104 9.02 -0.70 -1.64
C LEU A 104 8.91 -2.23 -1.72
N CYS A 105 7.73 -2.80 -1.47
CA CYS A 105 7.51 -4.25 -1.58
C CYS A 105 7.63 -4.74 -3.03
N HIS A 106 6.94 -4.07 -3.95
CA HIS A 106 6.88 -4.43 -5.36
C HIS A 106 8.22 -4.22 -6.06
N PHE A 107 8.76 -3.00 -5.98
CA PHE A 107 10.00 -2.65 -6.68
C PHE A 107 11.21 -3.38 -6.09
N GLY A 108 11.17 -3.69 -4.79
CA GLY A 108 12.17 -4.50 -4.08
C GLY A 108 12.07 -6.01 -4.27
N SER A 109 11.13 -6.51 -5.07
CA SER A 109 10.87 -7.95 -5.23
C SER A 109 11.99 -8.74 -5.90
N GLY A 110 12.98 -8.08 -6.50
CA GLY A 110 14.04 -8.73 -7.27
C GLY A 110 13.70 -9.02 -8.73
N HIS A 111 12.60 -8.46 -9.24
CA HIS A 111 12.11 -8.72 -10.61
C HIS A 111 11.89 -7.45 -11.44
N THR A 112 12.15 -6.27 -10.88
CA THR A 112 11.92 -4.98 -11.56
C THR A 112 13.21 -4.43 -12.18
N GLY A 113 14.32 -4.53 -11.44
CA GLY A 113 15.61 -3.94 -11.76
C GLY A 113 15.66 -2.43 -11.50
N ILE A 114 14.96 -1.94 -10.47
CA ILE A 114 15.18 -0.59 -9.94
C ILE A 114 16.53 -0.53 -9.21
N ARG A 115 17.14 0.66 -9.09
CA ARG A 115 18.34 0.81 -8.27
C ARG A 115 17.98 0.93 -6.79
N PHE A 116 18.92 0.50 -5.95
CA PHE A 116 18.72 0.49 -4.50
C PHE A 116 18.59 1.91 -3.92
N GLU A 117 19.36 2.87 -4.43
CA GLU A 117 19.27 4.28 -3.99
C GLU A 117 17.89 4.91 -4.26
N THR A 118 17.21 4.50 -5.33
CA THR A 118 15.84 4.96 -5.64
C THR A 118 14.84 4.41 -4.63
N LEU A 119 14.97 3.14 -4.25
CA LEU A 119 14.19 2.52 -3.17
C LEU A 119 14.51 3.15 -1.81
N ALA A 120 15.79 3.42 -1.53
CA ALA A 120 16.23 4.08 -0.31
C ALA A 120 15.60 5.46 -0.15
N LEU A 121 15.46 6.22 -1.24
CA LEU A 121 14.76 7.51 -1.21
C LEU A 121 13.29 7.36 -0.79
N ILE A 122 12.54 6.37 -1.31
CA ILE A 122 11.15 6.13 -0.91
C ILE A 122 11.05 5.79 0.58
N ARG A 123 11.93 4.90 1.06
CA ARG A 123 12.04 4.54 2.49
C ARG A 123 12.35 5.78 3.33
N ASP A 124 13.29 6.61 2.90
CA ASP A 124 13.74 7.77 3.66
C ASP A 124 12.69 8.87 3.68
N MET A 125 11.93 9.06 2.59
CA MET A 125 10.74 9.93 2.58
C MET A 125 9.68 9.44 3.58
N LEU A 126 9.33 8.14 3.56
CA LEU A 126 8.39 7.55 4.52
C LEU A 126 8.85 7.75 5.97
N ASN A 127 10.14 7.52 6.22
CA ASN A 127 10.76 7.66 7.54
C ASN A 127 10.88 9.11 7.99
N ALA A 128 11.11 10.05 7.09
CA ALA A 128 11.13 11.47 7.39
C ALA A 128 9.72 12.03 7.63
N GLY A 129 8.67 11.35 7.16
CA GLY A 129 7.31 11.86 7.18
C GLY A 129 7.02 12.83 6.04
N ILE A 130 7.71 12.67 4.90
CA ILE A 130 7.37 13.38 3.67
C ILE A 130 6.26 12.58 2.99
N SER A 131 5.11 13.23 2.76
CA SER A 131 4.00 12.63 2.02
C SER A 131 3.70 13.44 0.75
N PRO A 132 3.92 12.87 -0.45
CA PRO A 132 3.47 13.49 -1.69
C PRO A 132 1.97 13.83 -1.68
N ILE A 133 1.61 14.94 -2.32
CA ILE A 133 0.21 15.30 -2.56
C ILE A 133 -0.23 14.61 -3.86
N VAL A 134 -1.17 13.68 -3.74
CA VAL A 134 -1.62 12.83 -4.85
C VAL A 134 -3.12 13.05 -5.08
N PRO A 135 -3.53 13.76 -6.14
CA PRO A 135 -4.95 13.91 -6.51
C PRO A 135 -5.63 12.55 -6.74
N GLY A 136 -6.88 12.39 -6.33
CA GLY A 136 -7.53 11.07 -6.25
C GLY A 136 -8.18 10.51 -7.51
N HIS A 137 -8.33 11.29 -8.58
CA HIS A 137 -9.07 10.87 -9.79
C HIS A 137 -8.18 10.80 -11.04
N GLY A 138 -8.63 10.03 -12.03
CA GLY A 138 -7.98 9.93 -13.36
C GLY A 138 -7.16 8.67 -13.58
N SER A 139 -6.95 7.84 -12.55
CA SER A 139 -6.35 6.52 -12.73
C SER A 139 -7.37 5.48 -13.17
N VAL A 140 -6.95 4.56 -14.04
CA VAL A 140 -7.66 3.34 -14.42
C VAL A 140 -7.12 2.10 -13.68
N GLY A 141 -6.41 2.30 -12.57
CA GLY A 141 -5.87 1.24 -11.71
C GLY A 141 -4.34 1.12 -11.69
N TYR A 142 -3.61 2.02 -12.37
CA TYR A 142 -2.14 2.11 -12.39
C TYR A 142 -1.66 3.45 -13.00
N LEU A 143 -0.35 3.75 -12.92
CA LEU A 143 0.41 4.90 -13.49
C LEU A 143 0.14 6.27 -12.88
N THR A 144 -1.13 6.67 -12.84
CA THR A 144 -1.51 8.08 -12.72
C THR A 144 -1.26 8.65 -11.32
N LEU A 145 -1.57 7.88 -10.27
CA LEU A 145 -1.38 8.33 -8.89
C LEU A 145 0.09 8.22 -8.50
N GLU A 146 0.74 7.15 -8.93
CA GLU A 146 2.14 6.85 -8.70
C GLU A 146 3.06 7.92 -9.33
N GLY A 147 2.64 8.53 -10.45
CA GLY A 147 3.33 9.66 -11.08
C GLY A 147 3.53 10.84 -10.15
N HIS A 148 2.55 11.18 -9.31
CA HIS A 148 2.66 12.29 -8.34
C HIS A 148 3.69 11.99 -7.24
N ILE A 149 3.87 10.73 -6.84
CA ILE A 149 4.97 10.31 -5.96
C ILE A 149 6.31 10.46 -6.71
N GLY A 150 6.37 9.98 -7.95
CA GLY A 150 7.54 10.12 -8.82
C GLY A 150 7.98 11.57 -9.03
N MET A 151 7.04 12.51 -9.17
CA MET A 151 7.33 13.94 -9.29
C MET A 151 8.11 14.45 -8.07
N VAL A 152 7.67 14.11 -6.86
CA VAL A 152 8.38 14.48 -5.63
C VAL A 152 9.77 13.87 -5.57
N MET A 153 9.90 12.60 -5.95
CA MET A 153 11.20 11.92 -5.97
C MET A 153 12.22 12.59 -6.91
N ILE A 154 11.78 13.15 -8.03
CA ILE A 154 12.65 13.90 -8.96
C ILE A 154 12.81 15.40 -8.58
N GLY A 155 12.31 15.81 -7.41
CA GLY A 155 12.42 17.17 -6.88
C GLY A 155 11.33 18.12 -7.35
N GLU A 156 10.28 17.62 -8.00
CA GLU A 156 9.15 18.40 -8.48
C GLU A 156 7.87 18.04 -7.74
N GLY A 157 6.71 18.49 -8.23
CA GLY A 157 5.44 18.24 -7.54
C GLY A 157 5.39 18.90 -6.16
N ARG A 158 4.45 18.43 -5.33
CA ARG A 158 4.20 18.98 -3.99
C ARG A 158 4.11 17.88 -2.96
N ALA A 159 4.57 18.15 -1.75
CA ALA A 159 4.51 17.22 -0.63
C ALA A 159 4.20 17.95 0.68
N THR A 160 3.57 17.24 1.60
CA THR A 160 3.45 17.67 3.00
C THR A 160 4.67 17.19 3.77
N TYR A 161 5.27 18.09 4.56
CA TYR A 161 6.36 17.77 5.49
C TYR A 161 6.23 18.65 6.72
N GLN A 162 6.26 18.05 7.91
CA GLN A 162 6.11 18.74 9.21
C GLN A 162 4.86 19.66 9.29
N GLY A 163 3.76 19.25 8.66
CA GLY A 163 2.50 20.00 8.64
C GLY A 163 2.41 21.11 7.59
N GLU A 164 3.47 21.36 6.81
CA GLU A 164 3.49 22.34 5.73
C GLU A 164 3.44 21.68 4.36
N THR A 165 2.73 22.28 3.40
CA THR A 165 2.81 21.91 1.98
C THR A 165 3.94 22.67 1.30
N LEU A 166 4.90 21.94 0.75
CA LEU A 166 6.10 22.45 0.11
C LEU A 166 6.23 21.92 -1.32
N ASP A 167 7.05 22.58 -2.13
CA ASP A 167 7.55 22.01 -3.37
C ASP A 167 8.43 20.80 -3.07
N GLY A 168 8.42 19.79 -3.94
CA GLY A 168 9.09 18.51 -3.69
C GLY A 168 10.58 18.65 -3.36
N ALA A 169 11.32 19.47 -4.12
CA ALA A 169 12.74 19.73 -3.85
C ALA A 169 12.98 20.36 -2.46
N GLU A 170 12.11 21.27 -2.02
CA GLU A 170 12.25 21.92 -0.73
C GLU A 170 11.92 20.96 0.42
N ALA A 171 10.86 20.14 0.27
CA ALA A 171 10.54 19.09 1.23
C ALA A 171 11.71 18.10 1.42
N LEU A 172 12.27 17.62 0.31
CA LEU A 172 13.44 16.73 0.33
C LEU A 172 14.64 17.39 1.01
N LYS A 173 14.96 18.63 0.62
CA LYS A 173 16.09 19.38 1.18
C LYS A 173 15.96 19.59 2.69
N ARG A 174 14.77 19.99 3.18
CA ARG A 174 14.52 20.18 4.62
C ARG A 174 14.66 18.88 5.41
N ALA A 175 14.33 17.74 4.79
CA ALA A 175 14.54 16.42 5.37
C ALA A 175 15.98 15.88 5.23
N GLY A 176 16.90 16.64 4.63
CA GLY A 176 18.28 16.19 4.38
C GLY A 176 18.41 15.17 3.24
N LEU A 177 17.38 15.05 2.40
CA LEU A 177 17.32 14.15 1.25
C LEU A 177 17.62 14.88 -0.06
N LYS A 178 17.92 14.12 -1.12
CA LYS A 178 18.19 14.65 -2.45
C LYS A 178 17.24 14.03 -3.48
N PRO A 179 16.80 14.79 -4.49
CA PRO A 179 16.10 14.23 -5.63
C PRO A 179 16.90 13.12 -6.32
N VAL A 180 16.21 12.09 -6.80
CA VAL A 180 16.82 11.04 -7.62
C VAL A 180 16.88 11.47 -9.08
N VAL A 181 17.99 11.14 -9.75
CA VAL A 181 18.09 11.21 -11.22
C VAL A 181 17.80 9.81 -11.76
N LEU A 182 16.65 9.62 -12.40
CA LEU A 182 16.20 8.30 -12.85
C LEU A 182 17.08 7.73 -13.96
N SER A 183 17.55 6.49 -13.77
CA SER A 183 18.26 5.73 -14.80
C SER A 183 17.30 4.87 -15.60
N SER A 184 17.80 4.30 -16.69
CA SER A 184 17.16 3.36 -17.59
C SER A 184 16.18 2.42 -16.88
N LYS A 185 14.91 2.45 -17.33
CA LYS A 185 13.73 1.70 -16.84
C LYS A 185 13.08 2.21 -15.54
N GLU A 186 13.72 3.07 -14.75
CA GLU A 186 13.19 3.45 -13.43
C GLU A 186 11.92 4.31 -13.49
N GLY A 187 11.79 5.20 -14.49
CA GLY A 187 10.57 5.97 -14.69
C GLY A 187 9.36 5.07 -14.97
N LEU A 188 9.55 4.02 -15.79
CA LEU A 188 8.51 3.00 -15.99
C LEU A 188 8.19 2.27 -14.67
N ILE A 189 9.21 1.83 -13.92
CA ILE A 189 9.01 1.08 -12.68
C ILE A 189 8.22 1.89 -11.67
N LEU A 190 8.56 3.17 -11.47
CA LEU A 190 7.86 4.05 -10.53
C LEU A 190 6.37 4.22 -10.85
N LEU A 191 5.98 4.11 -12.11
CA LEU A 191 4.59 4.29 -12.55
C LEU A 191 3.82 2.95 -12.60
N SER A 192 4.48 1.89 -13.07
CA SER A 192 3.80 0.69 -13.53
C SER A 192 3.62 -0.34 -12.43
N GLY A 193 2.36 -0.68 -12.16
CA GLY A 193 1.96 -1.74 -11.23
C GLY A 193 0.60 -1.45 -10.63
N THR A 194 0.02 -2.41 -9.92
CA THR A 194 -1.25 -2.24 -9.20
C THR A 194 -1.07 -1.58 -7.84
N THR A 195 -0.13 -0.64 -7.71
CA THR A 195 0.36 -0.10 -6.43
C THR A 195 -0.77 0.54 -5.62
N SER A 196 -1.47 1.52 -6.21
CA SER A 196 -2.61 2.20 -5.59
C SER A 196 -3.74 1.25 -5.22
N VAL A 197 -4.16 0.37 -6.13
CA VAL A 197 -5.23 -0.60 -5.86
C VAL A 197 -4.86 -1.54 -4.71
N THR A 198 -3.63 -2.07 -4.71
CA THR A 198 -3.15 -2.94 -3.62
C THR A 198 -3.06 -2.17 -2.28
N ALA A 199 -2.59 -0.93 -2.30
CA ALA A 199 -2.53 -0.10 -1.09
C ALA A 199 -3.93 0.15 -0.51
N PHE A 200 -4.88 0.58 -1.33
CA PHE A 200 -6.22 0.93 -0.88
C PHE A 200 -7.00 -0.31 -0.45
N ALA A 201 -6.88 -1.42 -1.18
CA ALA A 201 -7.49 -2.69 -0.79
C ALA A 201 -6.93 -3.21 0.54
N SER A 202 -5.63 -3.05 0.78
CA SER A 202 -5.02 -3.48 2.05
C SER A 202 -5.56 -2.69 3.24
N LEU A 203 -5.65 -1.36 3.10
CA LEU A 203 -6.28 -0.50 4.12
C LEU A 203 -7.75 -0.87 4.34
N ALA A 204 -8.52 -1.03 3.26
CA ALA A 204 -9.92 -1.40 3.32
C ALA A 204 -10.16 -2.77 3.96
N ILE A 205 -9.30 -3.77 3.70
CA ILE A 205 -9.37 -5.10 4.34
C ILE A 205 -9.11 -4.99 5.84
N TYR A 206 -8.10 -4.20 6.25
CA TYR A 206 -7.82 -3.98 7.67
C TYR A 206 -9.01 -3.32 8.39
N ASP A 207 -9.63 -2.32 7.75
CA ASP A 207 -10.80 -1.64 8.28
C ASP A 207 -12.02 -2.56 8.33
N ALA A 208 -12.23 -3.38 7.30
CA ALA A 208 -13.33 -4.35 7.25
C ALA A 208 -13.22 -5.41 8.35
N GLN A 209 -12.01 -5.89 8.64
CA GLN A 209 -11.75 -6.81 9.76
C GLN A 209 -12.11 -6.16 11.11
N THR A 210 -11.67 -4.92 11.31
CA THR A 210 -11.99 -4.14 12.52
C THR A 210 -13.50 -3.90 12.65
N LEU A 211 -14.15 -3.54 11.54
CA LEU A 211 -15.59 -3.31 11.49
C LEU A 211 -16.39 -4.58 11.77
N SER A 212 -15.96 -5.73 11.24
CA SER A 212 -16.61 -7.03 11.49
C SER A 212 -16.59 -7.39 12.98
N LEU A 213 -15.43 -7.23 13.64
CA LEU A 213 -15.33 -7.48 15.09
C LEU A 213 -16.15 -6.48 15.90
N THR A 214 -16.21 -5.22 15.46
CA THR A 214 -17.04 -4.20 16.09
C THR A 214 -18.53 -4.52 15.93
N ALA A 215 -18.93 -5.08 14.79
CA ALA A 215 -20.30 -5.51 14.53
C ALA A 215 -20.71 -6.68 15.44
N ASP A 216 -19.81 -7.64 15.72
CA ASP A 216 -20.08 -8.71 16.68
C ASP A 216 -20.38 -8.14 18.09
N ILE A 217 -19.64 -7.11 18.51
CA ILE A 217 -19.85 -6.42 19.80
C ILE A 217 -21.19 -5.68 19.81
N ALA A 218 -21.46 -4.86 18.80
CA ALA A 218 -22.71 -4.09 18.70
C ALA A 218 -23.94 -5.00 18.59
N GLY A 219 -23.83 -6.09 17.82
CA GLY A 219 -24.85 -7.13 17.69
C GLY A 219 -25.11 -7.82 19.03
N SER A 220 -24.06 -8.11 19.80
CA SER A 220 -24.18 -8.69 21.14
C SER A 220 -24.96 -7.78 22.09
N PHE A 221 -24.65 -6.48 22.13
CA PHE A 221 -25.40 -5.52 22.93
C PHE A 221 -26.88 -5.44 22.51
N THR A 222 -27.14 -5.46 21.21
CA THR A 222 -28.50 -5.43 20.68
C THR A 222 -29.28 -6.68 21.10
N LEU A 223 -28.66 -7.85 21.00
CA LEU A 223 -29.25 -9.12 21.45
C LEU A 223 -29.63 -9.07 22.93
N GLU A 224 -28.73 -8.54 23.77
CA GLU A 224 -28.98 -8.41 25.20
C GLU A 224 -30.15 -7.48 25.52
N VAL A 225 -30.17 -6.27 24.94
CA VAL A 225 -31.23 -5.27 25.18
C VAL A 225 -32.59 -5.75 24.69
N LEU A 226 -32.62 -6.48 23.57
CA LEU A 226 -33.84 -7.04 23.00
C LEU A 226 -34.29 -8.34 23.67
N LYS A 227 -33.55 -8.82 24.67
CA LYS A 227 -33.85 -10.06 25.42
C LYS A 227 -33.86 -11.28 24.48
N GLY A 228 -32.90 -11.30 23.55
CA GLY A 228 -32.77 -12.34 22.52
C GLY A 228 -32.25 -13.67 23.07
N THR A 229 -32.22 -14.67 22.20
CA THR A 229 -31.80 -16.04 22.52
C THR A 229 -30.47 -16.42 21.87
N LEU A 230 -29.56 -16.99 22.66
CA LEU A 230 -28.28 -17.53 22.16
C LEU A 230 -28.44 -18.91 21.48
N MET A 231 -29.64 -19.49 21.44
CA MET A 231 -29.85 -20.83 20.85
C MET A 231 -29.48 -20.87 19.36
N ALA A 232 -29.74 -19.78 18.62
CA ALA A 232 -29.35 -19.68 17.21
C ALA A 232 -27.83 -19.63 17.01
N MET A 233 -27.07 -19.40 18.09
CA MET A 233 -25.62 -19.28 18.11
C MET A 233 -24.98 -20.51 18.77
N ASP A 234 -25.72 -21.61 19.01
CA ASP A 234 -25.18 -22.83 19.60
C ASP A 234 -24.06 -23.43 18.73
N GLU A 235 -22.97 -23.87 19.36
CA GLU A 235 -21.81 -24.42 18.66
C GLU A 235 -22.16 -25.64 17.80
N ARG A 236 -23.09 -26.48 18.25
CA ARG A 236 -23.54 -27.68 17.50
C ARG A 236 -24.29 -27.27 16.23
N LEU A 237 -25.10 -26.20 16.31
CA LEU A 237 -25.80 -25.65 15.15
C LEU A 237 -24.82 -25.02 14.15
N MET A 238 -23.79 -24.34 14.65
CA MET A 238 -22.75 -23.78 13.80
C MET A 238 -21.91 -24.87 13.13
N ALA A 239 -21.63 -25.98 13.82
CA ALA A 239 -20.84 -27.09 13.30
C ALA A 239 -21.50 -27.83 12.13
N VAL A 240 -22.84 -27.88 12.04
CA VAL A 240 -23.53 -28.52 10.91
C VAL A 240 -23.52 -27.67 9.63
N ARG A 241 -23.13 -26.39 9.71
CA ARG A 241 -22.95 -25.48 8.56
C ARG A 241 -21.49 -24.99 8.52
N PRO A 242 -20.60 -25.65 7.76
CA PRO A 242 -19.15 -25.48 7.89
C PRO A 242 -18.61 -24.20 7.21
N HIS A 243 -19.11 -23.04 7.63
CA HIS A 243 -18.55 -21.73 7.27
C HIS A 243 -17.73 -21.21 8.47
N PRO A 244 -16.39 -21.15 8.37
CA PRO A 244 -15.52 -20.75 9.48
C PRO A 244 -15.88 -19.40 10.10
N ASP A 245 -16.18 -18.39 9.27
CA ASP A 245 -16.48 -17.04 9.77
C ASP A 245 -17.82 -16.96 10.50
N GLN A 246 -18.81 -17.75 10.07
CA GLN A 246 -20.08 -17.88 10.79
C GLN A 246 -19.87 -18.50 12.18
N ILE A 247 -19.04 -19.55 12.26
CA ILE A 247 -18.67 -20.21 13.52
C ILE A 247 -17.96 -19.22 14.44
N ASN A 248 -17.02 -18.44 13.89
CA ASN A 248 -16.23 -17.45 14.63
C ASN A 248 -17.12 -16.32 15.19
N THR A 249 -17.99 -15.70 14.38
CA THR A 249 -18.93 -14.68 14.84
C THR A 249 -19.84 -15.21 15.95
N ALA A 250 -20.40 -16.41 15.79
CA ALA A 250 -21.23 -17.01 16.83
C ALA A 250 -20.44 -17.27 18.12
N ALA A 251 -19.19 -17.71 18.01
CA ALA A 251 -18.31 -17.90 19.16
C ALA A 251 -17.99 -16.57 19.86
N ASN A 252 -17.71 -15.51 19.12
CA ASN A 252 -17.49 -14.17 19.66
C ASN A 252 -18.71 -13.68 20.44
N ILE A 253 -19.91 -13.77 19.86
CA ILE A 253 -21.16 -13.35 20.52
C ILE A 253 -21.40 -14.16 21.81
N ARG A 254 -21.23 -15.48 21.78
CA ARG A 254 -21.33 -16.33 22.99
C ARG A 254 -20.31 -15.92 24.05
N ALA A 255 -19.08 -15.59 23.66
CA ALA A 255 -18.04 -15.18 24.58
C ALA A 255 -18.33 -13.81 25.21
N ILE A 256 -18.79 -12.83 24.42
CA ILE A 256 -19.15 -11.49 24.88
C ILE A 256 -20.31 -11.56 25.90
N LEU A 257 -21.29 -12.44 25.68
CA LEU A 257 -22.51 -12.51 26.47
C LEU A 257 -22.54 -13.63 27.53
N LYS A 258 -21.42 -14.34 27.73
CA LYS A 258 -21.33 -15.57 28.54
C LYS A 258 -21.95 -15.45 29.92
N ASP A 259 -21.78 -14.31 30.58
CA ASP A 259 -22.20 -14.07 31.96
C ASP A 259 -23.20 -12.89 32.08
N SER A 260 -23.95 -12.62 31.01
CA SER A 260 -24.93 -11.52 30.97
C SER A 260 -26.10 -11.78 31.93
N PRO A 261 -26.31 -10.93 32.97
CA PRO A 261 -27.45 -11.06 33.89
C PRO A 261 -28.79 -10.83 33.19
N MET A 262 -28.78 -10.04 32.11
CA MET A 262 -29.96 -9.77 31.30
C MET A 262 -30.40 -11.01 30.53
N LEU A 263 -29.47 -11.70 29.86
CA LEU A 263 -29.79 -12.96 29.18
C LEU A 263 -30.24 -14.04 30.14
N GLU A 264 -29.63 -14.13 31.33
CA GLU A 264 -30.07 -15.08 32.35
C GLU A 264 -31.51 -14.81 32.80
N ARG A 265 -31.82 -13.54 33.12
CA ARG A 265 -33.16 -13.13 33.57
C ARG A 265 -34.25 -13.42 32.53
N TYR A 266 -33.92 -13.33 31.25
CA TYR A 266 -34.85 -13.54 30.14
C TYR A 266 -34.63 -14.87 29.40
N ARG A 267 -33.95 -15.83 30.03
CA ARG A 267 -33.75 -17.17 29.47
C ARG A 267 -35.10 -17.80 29.11
N GLY A 268 -35.26 -18.19 27.84
CA GLY A 268 -36.51 -18.78 27.33
C GLY A 268 -37.64 -17.77 27.08
N HIS A 269 -37.39 -16.45 27.16
CA HIS A 269 -38.39 -15.42 26.85
C HIS A 269 -38.91 -15.49 25.41
N ARG A 270 -38.05 -15.92 24.47
CA ARG A 270 -38.36 -16.07 23.05
C ARG A 270 -38.00 -17.47 22.56
N VAL A 271 -38.84 -18.03 21.70
CA VAL A 271 -38.57 -19.30 21.00
C VAL A 271 -37.58 -19.09 19.86
N GLN A 272 -37.69 -17.95 19.15
CA GLN A 272 -36.80 -17.54 18.08
C GLN A 272 -36.82 -16.01 17.97
N ASP A 273 -35.70 -15.41 17.59
CA ASP A 273 -35.61 -13.98 17.27
C ASP A 273 -35.96 -13.71 15.79
N ALA A 274 -36.28 -12.44 15.48
CA ALA A 274 -36.56 -11.98 14.12
C ALA A 274 -35.29 -11.84 13.28
#